data_AF-A0A7S1KEI6-F1
#
_entry.id   AF-A0A7S1KEI6-F1
#
_cell.length_a   1.000
_cell.length_b   1.000
_cell.length_c   1.000
_cell.angle_alpha   90.00
_cell.angle_beta   90.00
_cell.angle_gamma   90.00
#
_symmetry.space_group_name_H-M   'P 1'
#
loop_
_entity.id
_entity.type
_entity.pdbx_description
1 polymer ?
#
loop_
_entity_poly.entity_id
_entity_poly.type
_entity_poly.pdbx_seq_one_letter_code
_entity_poly.pdbx_strand_id
1 'polypeptide(L)'
;DEPIRQTSCEHFMRVVDFARRLRFENRPGSVVRHPTARDMDQLKVDVEMFGLKMEDVQRPLSPILNTDETREVVAMTDVPNPTPKLLYSGDFGTMVDKVGDASGLLFLVNHDDTHRFGAFLQGQLKPPDPTQTNEYKLPLCLISISGAYSRPTKVPIPEARQWVSVAGRDGWMRASITAGNVDSRGKLHLGRGYLWLAFARPGPADDLRSMHHWVKKVDLPQGYLGTINSSSDGTLAASNTFTAKEIEIWHVTGGAATTA
;
A
#
# COMPACT_ATOMS: atom_id res chain seq x y z
N ASP A 1 -9.03 40.89 27.36
CA ASP A 1 -8.48 41.61 26.19
C ASP A 1 -7.19 40.96 25.76
N GLU A 2 -7.26 40.01 24.82
CA GLU A 2 -6.05 39.62 24.09
C GLU A 2 -5.68 40.78 23.16
N PRO A 3 -4.43 41.27 23.19
CA PRO A 3 -4.02 42.37 22.32
C PRO A 3 -4.18 41.94 20.86
N ILE A 4 -4.80 42.80 20.04
CA ILE A 4 -4.89 42.60 18.59
C ILE A 4 -3.46 42.48 18.06
N ARG A 5 -3.05 41.25 17.77
CA ARG A 5 -1.67 40.94 17.43
C ARG A 5 -1.52 40.99 15.92
N GLN A 6 -0.69 41.91 15.45
CA GLN A 6 -0.44 42.08 14.03
C GLN A 6 0.55 41.02 13.54
N THR A 7 0.10 40.10 12.69
CA THR A 7 0.97 39.17 11.96
C THR A 7 1.95 39.96 11.09
N SER A 8 3.23 39.60 11.15
CA SER A 8 4.24 40.26 10.30
C SER A 8 3.95 39.99 8.82
N CYS A 9 4.31 40.92 7.93
CA CYS A 9 4.12 40.73 6.49
C CYS A 9 4.82 39.46 5.98
N GLU A 10 6.01 39.15 6.51
CA GLU A 10 6.74 37.91 6.20
C GLU A 10 5.93 36.67 6.59
N HIS A 11 5.40 36.63 7.82
CA HIS A 11 4.62 35.49 8.29
C HIS A 11 3.33 35.34 7.49
N PHE A 12 2.62 36.44 7.26
CA PHE A 12 1.40 36.44 6.47
C PHE A 12 1.63 35.85 5.07
N MET A 13 2.70 36.26 4.38
CA MET A 13 3.04 35.73 3.07
C MET A 13 3.33 34.22 3.10
N ARG A 14 4.00 33.73 4.16
CA ARG A 14 4.25 32.29 4.34
C ARG A 14 2.98 31.50 4.65
N VAL A 15 2.08 32.04 5.48
CA VAL A 15 0.78 31.42 5.75
C VAL A 15 -0.05 31.33 4.47
N VAL A 16 -0.11 32.42 3.68
CA VAL A 16 -0.84 32.45 2.40
C VAL A 16 -0.24 31.45 1.40
N ASP A 17 1.09 31.39 1.26
CA ASP A 17 1.72 30.39 0.40
C ASP A 17 1.46 28.95 0.88
N PHE A 18 1.52 28.71 2.20
CA PHE A 18 1.21 27.40 2.76
C PHE A 18 -0.26 27.01 2.49
N ALA A 19 -1.21 27.90 2.75
CA ALA A 19 -2.62 27.70 2.43
C ALA A 19 -2.85 27.42 0.94
N ARG A 20 -2.15 28.15 0.07
CA ARG A 20 -2.18 27.95 -1.39
C ARG A 20 -1.66 26.56 -1.75
N ARG A 21 -0.51 26.13 -1.21
CA ARG A 21 0.02 24.78 -1.44
C ARG A 21 -0.94 23.70 -0.92
N LEU A 22 -1.54 23.90 0.26
CA LEU A 22 -2.59 23.03 0.81
C LEU A 22 -3.88 23.01 -0.02
N ARG A 23 -4.10 23.96 -0.93
CA ARG A 23 -5.28 23.95 -1.81
C ARG A 23 -4.99 23.33 -3.17
N PHE A 24 -3.82 23.60 -3.74
CA PHE A 24 -3.53 23.29 -5.14
C PHE A 24 -2.64 22.06 -5.34
N GLU A 25 -1.83 21.69 -4.35
CA GLU A 25 -1.04 20.47 -4.43
C GLU A 25 -1.94 19.27 -4.16
N ASN A 26 -2.45 18.64 -5.21
CA ASN A 26 -3.37 17.49 -5.13
C ASN A 26 -2.75 16.22 -5.72
N ARG A 27 -1.44 16.22 -6.02
CA ARG A 27 -0.77 15.03 -6.52
C ARG A 27 -0.82 13.92 -5.46
N PRO A 28 -1.21 12.69 -5.82
CA PRO A 28 -1.24 11.57 -4.89
C PRO A 28 0.08 11.36 -4.14
N GLY A 29 0.00 11.14 -2.83
CA GLY A 29 1.16 10.88 -1.97
C GLY A 29 2.10 12.07 -1.73
N SER A 30 1.86 13.23 -2.36
CA SER A 30 2.68 14.43 -2.17
C SER A 30 2.62 14.96 -0.73
N VAL A 31 3.71 15.58 -0.28
CA VAL A 31 3.80 16.18 1.05
C VAL A 31 3.87 17.69 0.93
N VAL A 32 2.87 18.38 1.49
CA VAL A 32 2.89 19.83 1.64
C VAL A 32 3.57 20.15 2.96
N ARG A 33 4.83 20.60 2.87
CA ARG A 33 5.61 20.96 4.06
C ARG A 33 5.08 22.21 4.75
N HIS A 34 5.06 22.20 6.07
CA HIS A 34 4.77 23.38 6.87
C HIS A 34 5.74 24.54 6.55
N PRO A 35 5.31 25.80 6.69
CA PRO A 35 6.18 26.94 6.43
C PRO A 35 7.27 27.03 7.51
N THR A 36 8.43 27.59 7.16
CA THR A 36 9.56 27.78 8.08
C THR A 36 9.89 29.27 8.23
N ALA A 37 10.31 29.70 9.43
CA ALA A 37 10.72 31.07 9.73
C ALA A 37 11.83 31.11 10.78
N ARG A 38 12.43 32.30 10.97
CA ARG A 38 13.37 32.53 12.08
C ARG A 38 12.68 32.38 13.44
N ASP A 39 11.47 32.91 13.56
CA ASP A 39 10.64 32.80 14.75
C ASP A 39 9.53 31.77 14.50
N MET A 40 9.85 30.49 14.78
CA MET A 40 8.93 29.37 14.55
C MET A 40 7.75 29.37 15.52
N ASP A 41 7.96 29.81 16.77
CA ASP A 41 6.89 29.88 17.78
C ASP A 41 5.85 30.92 17.35
N GLN A 42 6.31 32.07 16.87
CA GLN A 42 5.40 33.07 16.35
C GLN A 42 4.70 32.64 15.08
N LEU A 43 5.42 32.05 14.13
CA LEU A 43 4.83 31.56 12.90
C LEU A 43 3.75 30.51 13.18
N LYS A 44 3.94 29.64 14.18
CA LYS A 44 2.93 28.66 14.59
C LYS A 44 1.64 29.34 15.05
N VAL A 45 1.73 30.34 15.94
CA VAL A 45 0.56 31.11 16.41
C VAL A 45 -0.14 31.79 15.23
N ASP A 46 0.63 32.39 14.32
CA ASP A 46 0.07 33.03 13.12
C ASP A 46 -0.65 32.02 12.22
N VAL A 47 -0.08 30.83 11.96
CA VAL A 47 -0.69 29.76 11.17
C VAL A 47 -2.02 29.29 11.81
N GLU A 48 -2.01 29.05 13.11
CA GLU A 48 -3.19 28.57 13.86
C GLU A 48 -4.32 29.62 13.93
N MET A 49 -3.97 30.91 13.96
CA MET A 49 -4.94 32.02 13.89
C MET A 49 -5.76 32.01 12.59
N PHE A 50 -5.21 31.48 11.48
CA PHE A 50 -5.94 31.31 10.22
C PHE A 50 -6.62 29.93 10.09
N GLY A 51 -6.71 29.16 11.19
CA GLY A 51 -7.36 27.84 11.21
C GLY A 51 -6.57 26.73 10.52
N LEU A 52 -5.28 26.93 10.27
CA LEU A 52 -4.39 25.93 9.69
C LEU A 52 -3.58 25.23 10.79
N LYS A 53 -3.19 23.98 10.54
CA LYS A 53 -2.30 23.23 11.43
C LYS A 53 -0.85 23.41 11.02
N MET A 54 0.04 23.61 11.98
CA MET A 54 1.48 23.73 11.77
C MET A 54 2.15 22.35 11.65
N GLU A 55 1.78 21.60 10.60
CA GLU A 55 2.28 20.25 10.36
C GLU A 55 2.44 19.96 8.86
N ASP A 56 3.25 18.96 8.53
CA ASP A 56 3.34 18.44 7.17
C ASP A 56 2.07 17.65 6.83
N VAL A 57 1.43 18.03 5.72
CA VAL A 57 0.19 17.39 5.26
C VAL A 57 0.52 16.47 4.10
N GLN A 58 0.31 15.16 4.29
CA GLN A 58 0.45 14.17 3.23
C GLN A 58 -0.88 13.98 2.49
N ARG A 59 -0.83 14.03 1.16
CA ARG A 59 -1.99 13.73 0.33
C ARG A 59 -2.25 12.24 0.30
N PRO A 60 -3.53 11.83 0.27
CA PRO A 60 -3.90 10.45 0.01
C PRO A 60 -3.15 9.90 -1.21
N LEU A 61 -2.67 8.67 -1.12
CA LEU A 61 -2.15 7.98 -2.30
C LEU A 61 -3.28 7.59 -3.24
N SER A 62 -4.37 7.11 -2.67
CA SER A 62 -5.40 6.40 -3.41
C SER A 62 -6.74 6.78 -2.83
N PRO A 63 -7.84 6.72 -3.59
CA PRO A 63 -9.18 6.66 -3.00
C PRO A 63 -9.33 5.53 -1.97
N ILE A 64 -8.48 4.49 -2.05
CA ILE A 64 -8.39 3.41 -1.06
C ILE A 64 -7.85 3.90 0.29
N LEU A 65 -7.10 5.01 0.37
CA LEU A 65 -6.49 5.50 1.61
C LEU A 65 -6.96 6.93 1.93
N ASN A 66 -7.16 7.24 3.21
CA ASN A 66 -7.21 8.64 3.65
C ASN A 66 -5.79 9.20 3.91
N THR A 67 -5.69 10.46 4.34
CA THR A 67 -4.41 11.13 4.61
C THR A 67 -3.59 10.43 5.71
N ASP A 68 -4.23 10.08 6.83
CA ASP A 68 -3.53 9.47 7.96
C ASP A 68 -3.13 8.02 7.64
N GLU A 69 -4.03 7.26 7.01
CA GLU A 69 -3.74 5.91 6.51
C GLU A 69 -2.60 5.92 5.49
N THR A 70 -2.54 6.93 4.62
CA THR A 70 -1.42 7.09 3.68
C THR A 70 -0.10 7.25 4.42
N ARG A 71 -0.05 8.14 5.41
CA ARG A 71 1.15 8.36 6.22
C ARG A 71 1.60 7.06 6.90
N GLU A 72 0.68 6.34 7.52
CA GLU A 72 0.96 5.09 8.22
C GLU A 72 1.42 3.97 7.28
N VAL A 73 0.69 3.72 6.19
CA VAL A 73 1.03 2.68 5.21
C VAL A 73 2.39 2.94 4.57
N VAL A 74 2.67 4.21 4.23
CA VAL A 74 3.95 4.61 3.65
C VAL A 74 5.09 4.42 4.67
N ALA A 75 4.88 4.77 5.94
CA ALA A 75 5.88 4.51 6.99
C ALA A 75 6.16 3.01 7.17
N MET A 76 5.14 2.15 7.01
CA MET A 76 5.30 0.68 7.10
C MET A 76 6.12 0.06 5.97
N THR A 77 6.43 0.80 4.89
CA THR A 77 7.33 0.31 3.84
C THR A 77 8.80 0.31 4.28
N ASP A 78 9.13 1.01 5.38
CA ASP A 78 10.49 1.29 5.84
C ASP A 78 11.37 2.00 4.79
N VAL A 79 10.77 2.55 3.73
CA VAL A 79 11.49 3.29 2.68
C VAL A 79 11.76 4.72 3.17
N PRO A 80 13.02 5.18 3.24
CA PRO A 80 13.33 6.54 3.67
C PRO A 80 12.93 7.54 2.60
N ASN A 81 12.29 8.65 3.00
CA ASN A 81 11.82 9.71 2.09
C ASN A 81 11.05 9.15 0.87
N PRO A 82 9.96 8.41 1.11
CA PRO A 82 9.26 7.67 0.07
C PRO A 82 8.62 8.62 -0.94
N THR A 83 8.77 8.30 -2.22
CA THR A 83 8.18 8.99 -3.38
C THR A 83 7.29 8.00 -4.13
N PRO A 84 6.00 7.91 -3.75
CA PRO A 84 5.09 6.97 -4.37
C PRO A 84 4.69 7.41 -5.79
N LYS A 85 4.63 6.45 -6.71
CA LYS A 85 4.14 6.66 -8.09
C LYS A 85 3.20 5.51 -8.45
N LEU A 86 1.97 5.83 -8.84
CA LEU A 86 1.03 4.82 -9.33
C LEU A 86 1.60 4.18 -10.61
N LEU A 87 1.71 2.86 -10.60
CA LEU A 87 2.09 2.09 -11.79
C LEU A 87 0.86 1.51 -12.46
N TYR A 88 -0.11 1.05 -11.67
CA TYR A 88 -1.17 0.23 -12.22
C TYR A 88 -2.49 0.30 -11.44
N SER A 89 -3.56 0.32 -12.22
CA SER A 89 -4.93 -0.09 -11.91
C SER A 89 -5.49 -0.72 -13.21
N GLY A 90 -6.04 -1.95 -13.19
CA GLY A 90 -6.50 -2.63 -14.43
C GLY A 90 -6.58 -4.17 -14.40
N ASP A 91 -6.14 -4.84 -15.49
CA ASP A 91 -6.08 -6.32 -15.68
C ASP A 91 -4.64 -6.90 -15.54
N PHE A 92 -4.47 -8.22 -15.39
CA PHE A 92 -3.16 -8.82 -15.07
C PHE A 92 -2.09 -8.65 -16.16
N GLY A 93 -2.46 -8.74 -17.45
CA GLY A 93 -1.49 -8.62 -18.53
C GLY A 93 -0.89 -7.21 -18.56
N THR A 94 -1.75 -6.21 -18.41
CA THR A 94 -1.31 -4.82 -18.30
C THR A 94 -0.57 -4.53 -16.99
N MET A 95 -0.86 -5.27 -15.92
CA MET A 95 -0.13 -5.18 -14.65
C MET A 95 1.35 -5.55 -14.81
N VAL A 96 1.64 -6.70 -15.40
CA VAL A 96 3.03 -7.17 -15.57
C VAL A 96 3.83 -6.16 -16.41
N ASP A 97 3.23 -5.69 -17.51
CA ASP A 97 3.87 -4.71 -18.40
C ASP A 97 4.10 -3.36 -17.71
N LYS A 98 3.14 -2.87 -16.92
CA LYS A 98 3.23 -1.56 -16.25
C LYS A 98 4.14 -1.59 -15.02
N VAL A 99 4.18 -2.71 -14.30
CA VAL A 99 5.10 -2.88 -13.17
C VAL A 99 6.53 -3.00 -13.67
N GLY A 100 6.75 -3.73 -14.76
CA GLY A 100 8.05 -3.81 -15.43
C GLY A 100 9.19 -4.16 -14.47
N ASP A 101 10.23 -3.34 -14.48
CA ASP A 101 11.43 -3.46 -13.64
C ASP A 101 11.36 -2.62 -12.35
N ALA A 102 10.18 -2.10 -11.98
CA ALA A 102 10.02 -1.36 -10.73
C ALA A 102 10.24 -2.26 -9.51
N SER A 103 10.99 -1.76 -8.52
CA SER A 103 11.14 -2.36 -7.20
C SER A 103 10.25 -1.64 -6.18
N GLY A 104 10.26 -2.03 -4.89
CA GLY A 104 9.50 -1.29 -3.88
C GLY A 104 8.00 -1.20 -4.19
N LEU A 105 7.37 -2.33 -4.46
CA LEU A 105 5.99 -2.39 -4.94
C LEU A 105 5.01 -2.46 -3.77
N LEU A 106 4.15 -1.46 -3.65
CA LEU A 106 3.04 -1.42 -2.69
C LEU A 106 1.73 -1.76 -3.41
N PHE A 107 1.20 -2.93 -3.10
CA PHE A 107 -0.13 -3.38 -3.50
C PHE A 107 -1.14 -2.85 -2.49
N LEU A 108 -2.17 -2.16 -2.99
CA LEU A 108 -3.32 -1.73 -2.21
C LEU A 108 -4.56 -2.45 -2.73
N VAL A 109 -5.32 -3.06 -1.83
CA VAL A 109 -6.50 -3.84 -2.14
C VAL A 109 -7.68 -3.31 -1.35
N ASN A 110 -8.73 -2.95 -2.07
CA ASN A 110 -10.04 -2.67 -1.51
C ASN A 110 -10.94 -3.88 -1.71
N HIS A 111 -11.14 -4.68 -0.67
CA HIS A 111 -12.05 -5.82 -0.75
C HIS A 111 -13.50 -5.32 -0.73
N ASP A 112 -13.88 -4.60 0.32
CA ASP A 112 -15.22 -4.08 0.51
C ASP A 112 -15.21 -2.79 1.35
N ASP A 113 -16.38 -2.33 1.79
CA ASP A 113 -16.53 -1.08 2.55
C ASP A 113 -15.91 -1.12 3.95
N THR A 114 -15.46 -2.30 4.41
CA THR A 114 -14.96 -2.53 5.75
C THR A 114 -13.52 -3.04 5.78
N HIS A 115 -13.07 -3.74 4.73
CA HIS A 115 -11.77 -4.38 4.67
C HIS A 115 -10.93 -3.86 3.52
N ARG A 116 -9.82 -3.20 3.89
CA ARG A 116 -8.76 -2.78 2.98
C ARG A 116 -7.44 -3.31 3.52
N PHE A 117 -6.59 -3.81 2.64
CA PHE A 117 -5.29 -4.36 3.02
C PHE A 117 -4.32 -4.23 1.84
N GLY A 118 -3.09 -4.69 2.02
CA GLY A 118 -2.06 -4.57 1.01
C GLY A 118 -0.87 -5.48 1.26
N ALA A 119 0.11 -5.38 0.38
CA ALA A 119 1.39 -6.04 0.49
C ALA A 119 2.49 -5.11 -0.01
N PHE A 120 3.63 -5.07 0.67
CA PHE A 120 4.80 -4.33 0.21
C PHE A 120 5.94 -5.30 -0.11
N LEU A 121 6.47 -5.22 -1.33
CA LEU A 121 7.58 -6.02 -1.84
C LEU A 121 8.81 -5.12 -1.99
N GLN A 122 9.93 -5.47 -1.35
CA GLN A 122 11.15 -4.63 -1.40
C GLN A 122 11.94 -4.74 -2.71
N GLY A 123 11.48 -5.53 -3.68
CA GLY A 123 12.14 -5.69 -4.97
C GLY A 123 11.15 -5.95 -6.11
N GLN A 124 11.70 -6.39 -7.24
CA GLN A 124 10.98 -6.49 -8.51
C GLN A 124 10.14 -7.77 -8.61
N LEU A 125 9.07 -7.69 -9.39
CA LEU A 125 8.46 -8.88 -9.96
C LEU A 125 9.37 -9.44 -11.07
N LYS A 126 9.55 -10.77 -11.09
CA LYS A 126 10.37 -11.47 -12.09
C LYS A 126 9.50 -12.44 -12.90
N PRO A 127 8.60 -11.93 -13.77
CA PRO A 127 7.79 -12.79 -14.62
C PRO A 127 8.71 -13.66 -15.50
N PRO A 128 8.44 -14.97 -15.62
CA PRO A 128 9.20 -15.86 -16.49
C PRO A 128 8.74 -15.73 -17.95
N ASP A 129 9.24 -16.63 -18.80
CA ASP A 129 8.67 -16.87 -20.13
C ASP A 129 7.14 -17.06 -20.06
N PRO A 130 6.39 -16.69 -21.12
CA PRO A 130 4.93 -16.54 -21.05
C PRO A 130 4.13 -17.76 -20.55
N THR A 131 4.66 -18.98 -20.70
CA THR A 131 4.00 -20.23 -20.32
C THR A 131 4.51 -20.84 -19.02
N GLN A 132 5.48 -20.21 -18.36
CA GLN A 132 6.16 -20.73 -17.17
C GLN A 132 5.70 -20.02 -15.90
N THR A 133 6.16 -20.53 -14.75
CA THR A 133 6.05 -19.88 -13.44
C THR A 133 7.45 -19.69 -12.87
N ASN A 134 7.70 -18.53 -12.26
CA ASN A 134 8.92 -18.28 -11.50
C ASN A 134 8.57 -18.21 -10.02
N GLU A 135 9.34 -18.89 -9.17
CA GLU A 135 9.24 -18.81 -7.72
C GLU A 135 10.61 -18.43 -7.15
N TYR A 136 10.65 -17.37 -6.34
CA TYR A 136 11.90 -16.85 -5.79
C TYR A 136 11.67 -16.16 -4.44
N LYS A 137 12.76 -16.07 -3.66
CA LYS A 137 12.75 -15.33 -2.40
C LYS A 137 12.72 -13.83 -2.65
N LEU A 138 11.86 -13.14 -1.92
CA LEU A 138 11.76 -11.69 -1.95
C LEU A 138 11.26 -11.16 -0.61
N PRO A 139 11.97 -10.24 0.07
CA PRO A 139 11.46 -9.62 1.28
C PRO A 139 10.13 -8.91 1.04
N LEU A 140 9.13 -9.26 1.84
CA LEU A 140 7.80 -8.69 1.75
C LEU A 140 7.10 -8.68 3.10
N CYS A 141 6.15 -7.77 3.26
CA CYS A 141 5.22 -7.75 4.38
C CYS A 141 3.79 -7.56 3.88
N LEU A 142 2.83 -7.96 4.71
CA LEU A 142 1.42 -7.63 4.50
C LEU A 142 1.06 -6.40 5.34
N ILE A 143 0.02 -5.69 4.93
CA ILE A 143 -0.46 -4.49 5.62
C ILE A 143 -1.98 -4.61 5.74
N SER A 144 -2.50 -4.61 6.97
CA SER A 144 -3.92 -4.34 7.19
C SER A 144 -4.10 -2.83 7.19
N ILE A 145 -5.09 -2.32 6.46
CA ILE A 145 -5.45 -0.89 6.48
C ILE A 145 -6.70 -0.69 7.33
N SER A 146 -7.72 -1.54 7.15
CA SER A 146 -8.97 -1.52 7.91
C SER A 146 -9.62 -2.91 8.00
N GLY A 147 -10.55 -3.08 8.93
CA GLY A 147 -11.34 -4.29 9.13
C GLY A 147 -10.66 -5.31 10.04
N ALA A 148 -9.50 -5.83 9.63
CA ALA A 148 -8.79 -6.88 10.39
C ALA A 148 -8.12 -6.38 11.68
N TYR A 149 -7.87 -5.08 11.79
CA TYR A 149 -7.29 -4.40 12.94
C TYR A 149 -7.95 -3.02 13.11
N SER A 150 -7.89 -2.45 14.32
CA SER A 150 -8.50 -1.14 14.63
C SER A 150 -7.76 0.06 14.03
N ARG A 151 -6.54 -0.14 13.54
CA ARG A 151 -5.69 0.84 12.87
C ARG A 151 -4.83 0.14 11.82
N PRO A 152 -4.26 0.87 10.84
CA PRO A 152 -3.27 0.29 9.95
C PRO A 152 -2.20 -0.50 10.71
N THR A 153 -1.91 -1.72 10.27
CA THR A 153 -1.05 -2.66 10.98
C THR A 153 -0.20 -3.44 9.99
N LYS A 154 1.12 -3.36 10.17
CA LYS A 154 2.09 -4.17 9.43
C LYS A 154 2.09 -5.59 9.97
N VAL A 155 1.92 -6.55 9.08
CA VAL A 155 1.92 -7.99 9.37
C VAL A 155 3.21 -8.57 8.76
N PRO A 156 4.25 -8.81 9.58
CA PRO A 156 5.52 -9.32 9.08
C PRO A 156 5.33 -10.75 8.56
N ILE A 157 5.94 -11.06 7.42
CA ILE A 157 5.99 -12.44 6.91
C ILE A 157 7.31 -13.07 7.36
N PRO A 158 7.29 -14.26 8.02
CA PRO A 158 8.51 -14.96 8.41
C PRO A 158 9.42 -15.19 7.20
N GLU A 159 10.73 -15.07 7.38
CA GLU A 159 11.71 -15.18 6.28
C GLU A 159 11.54 -16.48 5.45
N ALA A 160 11.25 -17.60 6.11
CA ALA A 160 11.00 -18.89 5.46
C ALA A 160 9.77 -18.89 4.51
N ARG A 161 8.89 -17.89 4.62
CA ARG A 161 7.69 -17.67 3.81
C ARG A 161 7.79 -16.48 2.86
N GLN A 162 8.88 -15.71 2.90
CA GLN A 162 9.10 -14.56 2.01
C GLN A 162 9.44 -15.01 0.57
N TRP A 163 8.45 -15.62 -0.07
CA TRP A 163 8.50 -16.16 -1.42
C TRP A 163 7.41 -15.51 -2.26
N VAL A 164 7.78 -15.21 -3.49
CA VAL A 164 6.89 -14.72 -4.54
C VAL A 164 6.87 -15.74 -5.66
N SER A 165 5.68 -16.10 -6.12
CA SER A 165 5.50 -16.91 -7.32
C SER A 165 4.70 -16.10 -8.33
N VAL A 166 5.17 -16.01 -9.57
CA VAL A 166 4.54 -15.23 -10.63
C VAL A 166 4.45 -16.05 -11.92
N ALA A 167 3.29 -16.02 -12.55
CA ALA A 167 3.05 -16.65 -13.85
C ALA A 167 3.43 -15.74 -15.01
N GLY A 168 3.84 -16.34 -16.13
CA GLY A 168 4.05 -15.64 -17.40
C GLY A 168 2.74 -15.11 -18.03
N ARG A 169 2.92 -14.37 -19.13
CA ARG A 169 1.89 -13.55 -19.80
C ARG A 169 0.84 -14.32 -20.63
N ASP A 170 1.19 -15.43 -21.29
CA ASP A 170 0.37 -15.98 -22.38
C ASP A 170 -0.71 -16.97 -21.93
N GLY A 171 -1.94 -16.69 -22.41
CA GLY A 171 -3.20 -17.27 -21.96
C GLY A 171 -3.73 -18.48 -22.71
N TRP A 172 -2.92 -19.25 -23.45
CA TRP A 172 -3.40 -20.50 -24.06
C TRP A 172 -3.18 -21.73 -23.16
N MET A 173 -2.03 -21.78 -22.48
CA MET A 173 -1.85 -22.56 -21.25
C MET A 173 -1.89 -21.55 -20.13
N ARG A 174 -2.97 -21.54 -19.34
CA ARG A 174 -3.09 -20.62 -18.20
C ARG A 174 -1.98 -20.92 -17.19
N ALA A 175 -0.80 -20.31 -17.39
CA ALA A 175 0.32 -20.40 -16.48
C ALA A 175 -0.22 -20.03 -15.11
N SER A 176 -0.09 -20.96 -14.19
CA SER A 176 -0.73 -20.89 -12.91
C SER A 176 0.05 -21.63 -11.88
N ILE A 177 -0.03 -21.12 -10.67
CA ILE A 177 0.63 -21.73 -9.55
C ILE A 177 -0.43 -22.59 -8.85
N THR A 178 -0.21 -23.91 -8.82
CA THR A 178 -1.11 -24.87 -8.19
C THR A 178 -0.80 -25.04 -6.71
N ALA A 179 -1.82 -25.20 -5.87
CA ALA A 179 -1.65 -25.71 -4.50
C ALA A 179 -2.16 -27.14 -4.39
N GLY A 180 -1.23 -28.10 -4.36
CA GLY A 180 -1.54 -29.51 -4.12
C GLY A 180 -2.32 -30.18 -5.25
N ASN A 181 -3.16 -31.16 -4.89
CA ASN A 181 -3.84 -32.06 -5.84
C ASN A 181 -5.24 -31.58 -6.26
N VAL A 182 -5.65 -30.38 -5.86
CA VAL A 182 -6.92 -29.76 -6.26
C VAL A 182 -6.62 -28.70 -7.30
N ASP A 183 -7.51 -28.48 -8.27
CA ASP A 183 -7.32 -27.51 -9.36
C ASP A 183 -7.47 -26.04 -8.91
N SER A 184 -6.75 -25.66 -7.85
CA SER A 184 -6.71 -24.32 -7.28
C SER A 184 -5.51 -23.58 -7.83
N ARG A 185 -5.77 -22.49 -8.56
CA ARG A 185 -4.75 -21.81 -9.36
C ARG A 185 -4.85 -20.30 -9.21
N GLY A 186 -3.70 -19.63 -9.17
CA GLY A 186 -3.55 -18.17 -9.26
C GLY A 186 -2.45 -17.78 -10.23
N LYS A 187 -2.32 -16.47 -10.52
CA LYS A 187 -1.24 -15.93 -11.39
C LYS A 187 -0.12 -15.22 -10.61
N LEU A 188 -0.38 -14.82 -9.37
CA LEU A 188 0.61 -14.21 -8.48
C LEU A 188 0.36 -14.66 -7.04
N HIS A 189 1.38 -15.24 -6.39
CA HIS A 189 1.39 -15.60 -4.97
C HIS A 189 2.41 -14.77 -4.21
N LEU A 190 2.01 -14.23 -3.07
CA LEU A 190 2.89 -13.52 -2.14
C LEU A 190 2.89 -14.26 -0.80
N GLY A 191 4.06 -14.34 -0.16
CA GLY A 191 4.20 -14.92 1.17
C GLY A 191 4.00 -16.43 1.22
N ARG A 192 4.46 -17.16 0.18
CA ARG A 192 4.20 -18.61 0.00
C ARG A 192 2.70 -18.93 0.00
N GLY A 193 1.94 -18.10 -0.71
CA GLY A 193 0.50 -18.26 -0.89
C GLY A 193 -0.35 -17.68 0.23
N TYR A 194 0.13 -16.73 1.02
CA TYR A 194 -0.75 -15.95 1.90
C TYR A 194 -1.67 -15.02 1.12
N LEU A 195 -1.21 -14.48 -0.01
CA LEU A 195 -2.06 -13.70 -0.90
C LEU A 195 -1.93 -14.24 -2.32
N TRP A 196 -3.08 -14.56 -2.92
CA TRP A 196 -3.21 -15.04 -4.28
C TRP A 196 -4.02 -14.03 -5.08
N LEU A 197 -3.56 -13.71 -6.28
CA LEU A 197 -4.29 -12.91 -7.24
C LEU A 197 -4.64 -13.74 -8.48
N ALA A 198 -5.73 -13.37 -9.14
CA ALA A 198 -6.36 -14.16 -10.21
C ALA A 198 -6.67 -15.61 -9.78
N PHE A 199 -7.12 -15.80 -8.54
CA PHE A 199 -7.46 -17.09 -7.97
C PHE A 199 -8.76 -17.66 -8.53
N ALA A 200 -8.81 -18.96 -8.84
CA ALA A 200 -10.08 -19.68 -9.07
C ALA A 200 -9.95 -21.20 -8.83
N ARG A 201 -11.10 -21.86 -8.75
CA ARG A 201 -11.27 -23.32 -8.62
C ARG A 201 -12.44 -23.79 -9.52
N PRO A 202 -12.19 -24.40 -10.70
CA PRO A 202 -10.90 -24.51 -11.38
C PRO A 202 -10.37 -23.13 -11.79
N GLY A 203 -9.05 -22.96 -11.91
CA GLY A 203 -8.45 -21.65 -12.19
C GLY A 203 -7.35 -21.66 -13.25
N PRO A 204 -6.54 -20.59 -13.33
CA PRO A 204 -6.70 -19.30 -12.67
C PRO A 204 -7.89 -18.51 -13.24
N ALA A 205 -8.31 -17.46 -12.54
CA ALA A 205 -9.28 -16.48 -13.04
C ALA A 205 -8.65 -15.56 -14.10
N ASP A 206 -9.49 -14.97 -14.95
CA ASP A 206 -9.07 -13.89 -15.83
C ASP A 206 -9.06 -12.54 -15.11
N ASP A 207 -9.99 -12.35 -14.16
CA ASP A 207 -10.04 -11.17 -13.30
C ASP A 207 -8.96 -11.24 -12.21
N LEU A 208 -8.03 -10.28 -12.23
CA LEU A 208 -6.97 -10.17 -11.23
C LEU A 208 -7.50 -9.98 -9.81
N ARG A 209 -8.69 -9.36 -9.70
CA ARG A 209 -9.36 -9.07 -8.43
C ARG A 209 -9.91 -10.30 -7.75
N SER A 210 -10.04 -11.42 -8.46
CA SER A 210 -10.35 -12.70 -7.83
C SER A 210 -9.16 -13.12 -6.97
N MET A 211 -9.34 -13.11 -5.66
CA MET A 211 -8.27 -13.26 -4.68
C MET A 211 -8.55 -14.41 -3.73
N HIS A 212 -7.47 -15.00 -3.22
CA HIS A 212 -7.50 -15.86 -2.06
C HIS A 212 -6.49 -15.36 -1.03
N HIS A 213 -6.94 -15.18 0.20
CA HIS A 213 -6.13 -14.60 1.26
C HIS A 213 -6.29 -15.34 2.58
N TRP A 214 -5.15 -15.66 3.19
CA TRP A 214 -5.07 -16.22 4.53
C TRP A 214 -3.69 -15.95 5.14
N VAL A 215 -3.61 -15.95 6.46
CA VAL A 215 -2.37 -15.79 7.23
C VAL A 215 -2.46 -16.72 8.43
N LYS A 216 -1.38 -17.44 8.75
CA LYS A 216 -1.38 -18.29 9.94
C LYS A 216 -1.56 -17.45 11.21
N LYS A 217 -2.32 -17.99 12.17
CA LYS A 217 -2.52 -17.36 13.49
C LYS A 217 -1.21 -16.96 14.16
N VAL A 218 -0.17 -17.79 14.05
CA VAL A 218 1.15 -17.53 14.66
C VAL A 218 1.90 -16.37 14.02
N ASP A 219 1.54 -15.98 12.80
CA ASP A 219 2.17 -14.89 12.05
C ASP A 219 1.34 -13.59 12.13
N LEU A 220 0.14 -13.63 12.75
CA LEU A 220 -0.70 -12.46 12.96
C LEU A 220 -0.24 -11.70 14.22
N PRO A 221 0.05 -10.39 14.12
CA PRO A 221 0.29 -9.54 15.27
C PRO A 221 -0.83 -9.57 16.31
N GLN A 222 -0.48 -9.16 17.54
CA GLN A 222 -1.47 -8.94 18.60
C GLN A 222 -2.49 -7.87 18.17
N GLY A 223 -3.75 -8.05 18.59
CA GLY A 223 -4.84 -7.12 18.28
C GLY A 223 -5.62 -7.45 17.01
N TYR A 224 -5.39 -8.63 16.41
CA TYR A 224 -6.20 -9.14 15.31
C TYR A 224 -7.68 -9.27 15.73
N LEU A 225 -8.57 -8.67 14.94
CA LEU A 225 -10.01 -8.61 15.21
C LEU A 225 -10.82 -9.59 14.36
N GLY A 226 -10.20 -10.18 13.34
CA GLY A 226 -10.87 -11.10 12.43
C GLY A 226 -11.07 -12.50 13.03
N THR A 227 -11.75 -13.36 12.27
CA THR A 227 -12.01 -14.75 12.68
C THR A 227 -10.83 -15.64 12.32
N ILE A 228 -10.43 -16.50 13.26
CA ILE A 228 -9.49 -17.60 13.01
C ILE A 228 -10.31 -18.86 12.70
N ASN A 229 -10.04 -19.50 11.55
CA ASN A 229 -10.72 -20.71 11.14
C ASN A 229 -10.18 -21.96 11.86
N SER A 230 -10.78 -23.13 11.59
CA SER A 230 -10.39 -24.41 12.18
C SER A 230 -8.96 -24.85 11.82
N SER A 231 -8.39 -24.33 10.74
CA SER A 231 -7.01 -24.58 10.32
C SER A 231 -6.00 -23.67 11.02
N SER A 232 -6.43 -22.86 11.98
CA SER A 232 -5.62 -21.83 12.65
C SER A 232 -5.12 -20.75 11.70
N ASP A 233 -5.92 -20.39 10.70
CA ASP A 233 -5.64 -19.29 9.78
C ASP A 233 -6.66 -18.15 9.96
N GLY A 234 -6.17 -16.92 9.91
CA GLY A 234 -6.98 -15.72 9.73
C GLY A 234 -6.85 -15.16 8.32
N THR A 235 -7.47 -14.02 8.07
CA THR A 235 -7.38 -13.24 6.83
C THR A 235 -7.43 -11.74 7.13
N LEU A 236 -6.75 -10.91 6.32
CA LEU A 236 -6.88 -9.44 6.38
C LEU A 236 -8.10 -8.90 5.62
N ALA A 237 -8.83 -9.78 4.93
CA ALA A 237 -10.03 -9.49 4.17
C ALA A 237 -11.28 -9.99 4.93
N ALA A 238 -12.49 -9.54 4.55
CA ALA A 238 -13.73 -10.04 5.15
C ALA A 238 -13.99 -11.54 4.92
N SER A 239 -13.38 -12.13 3.88
CA SER A 239 -13.47 -13.56 3.57
C SER A 239 -12.15 -14.06 2.97
N ASN A 240 -11.94 -15.38 2.98
CA ASN A 240 -10.71 -15.97 2.44
C ASN A 240 -10.68 -15.98 0.91
N THR A 241 -11.83 -16.00 0.25
CA THR A 241 -11.94 -15.98 -1.22
C THR A 241 -12.96 -14.93 -1.61
N PHE A 242 -12.56 -14.00 -2.46
CA PHE A 242 -13.38 -12.84 -2.80
C PHE A 242 -12.95 -12.23 -4.13
N THR A 243 -13.78 -11.32 -4.64
CA THR A 243 -13.42 -10.41 -5.72
C THR A 243 -13.26 -9.01 -5.13
N ALA A 244 -12.05 -8.46 -5.18
CA ALA A 244 -11.81 -7.09 -4.71
C ALA A 244 -12.60 -6.06 -5.54
N LYS A 245 -13.06 -4.98 -4.91
CA LYS A 245 -13.61 -3.82 -5.63
C LYS A 245 -12.53 -3.16 -6.49
N GLU A 246 -11.33 -2.98 -5.92
CA GLU A 246 -10.23 -2.27 -6.56
C GLU A 246 -8.88 -2.81 -6.11
N ILE A 247 -7.90 -2.75 -7.03
CA ILE A 247 -6.48 -3.02 -6.76
C ILE A 247 -5.65 -1.95 -7.43
N GLU A 248 -4.71 -1.39 -6.68
CA GLU A 248 -3.69 -0.50 -7.20
C GLU A 248 -2.30 -1.00 -6.84
N ILE A 249 -1.32 -0.73 -7.71
CA ILE A 249 0.10 -1.01 -7.45
C ILE A 249 0.89 0.27 -7.61
N TRP A 250 1.62 0.59 -6.54
CA TRP A 250 2.42 1.79 -6.40
C TRP A 250 3.90 1.43 -6.35
N HIS A 251 4.72 2.18 -7.08
CA HIS A 251 6.16 2.19 -6.92
C HIS A 251 6.50 3.12 -5.76
N VAL A 252 7.13 2.62 -4.70
CA VAL A 252 7.57 3.42 -3.56
C VAL A 252 9.09 3.38 -3.50
N THR A 253 9.74 4.44 -3.98
CA THR A 253 11.19 4.61 -3.93
C THR A 253 11.60 5.63 -2.88
N GLY A 254 12.79 5.45 -2.31
CA GLY A 254 13.37 6.47 -1.43
C GLY A 254 14.08 7.55 -2.24
N GLY A 255 13.94 8.80 -1.83
CA GLY A 255 14.88 9.84 -2.23
C GLY A 255 16.22 9.62 -1.53
N ALA A 256 17.34 9.80 -2.23
CA ALA A 256 18.66 9.85 -1.59
C ALA A 256 18.61 10.86 -0.44
N ALA A 257 19.00 10.44 0.75
CA ALA A 257 19.20 11.36 1.87
C ALA A 257 20.17 12.44 1.39
N THR A 258 19.69 13.68 1.28
CA THR A 258 20.56 14.81 1.02
C THR A 258 21.38 14.96 2.29
N THR A 259 22.58 14.40 2.30
CA THR A 259 23.60 14.71 3.31
C THR A 259 23.92 16.19 3.13
N ALA A 260 23.47 16.99 4.07
CA ALA A 260 23.89 18.38 4.24
C ALA A 260 25.34 18.43 4.72
#